data_AF-A0A950L7N5-F1
#
_entry.id   AF-A0A950L7N5-F1
#
_cell.length_a   1.000
_cell.length_b   1.000
_cell.length_c   1.000
_cell.angle_alpha   90.00
_cell.angle_beta   90.00
_cell.angle_gamma   90.00
#
_symmetry.space_group_name_H-M   'P 1'
#
loop_
_entity.id
_entity.type
_entity.pdbx_description
1 polymer ?
#
loop_
_entity_poly.entity_id
_entity_poly.type
_entity_poly.pdbx_seq_one_letter_code
_entity_poly.pdbx_strand_id
1 'polypeptide(L)'
;DLAELQERIKLLQEEVAAQVSEQTNNSLFTLTVVTVLALPINIVAGLLGMNVGGIPLAQEPHGFAVIVGVVAAVTALAGWWAFRKRD
;
A
#
# COMPACT_ATOMS: atom_id res chain seq x y z
N ASP A 1 10.26 -44.18 -21.76
CA ASP A 1 9.50 -44.31 -20.50
C ASP A 1 10.06 -43.44 -19.37
N LEU A 2 11.26 -43.69 -18.83
CA LEU A 2 11.81 -42.89 -17.71
C LEU A 2 11.99 -41.39 -18.01
N ALA A 3 12.44 -41.06 -19.23
CA ALA A 3 12.61 -39.66 -19.64
C ALA A 3 11.26 -38.91 -19.72
N GLU A 4 10.22 -39.57 -20.24
CA GLU A 4 8.86 -39.02 -20.32
C GLU A 4 8.26 -38.81 -18.93
N LEU A 5 8.51 -39.74 -18.00
CA LEU A 5 8.10 -39.59 -16.60
C LEU A 5 8.82 -38.42 -15.92
N GLN A 6 10.13 -38.25 -16.16
CA GLN A 6 10.86 -37.08 -15.65
C GLN A 6 10.30 -35.77 -16.19
N GLU A 7 9.97 -35.72 -17.48
CA GLU A 7 9.40 -34.53 -18.11
C GLU A 7 8.02 -34.19 -17.55
N ARG A 8 7.16 -35.18 -17.33
CA ARG A 8 5.87 -34.99 -16.62
C ARG A 8 6.04 -34.52 -15.18
N ILE A 9 7.00 -35.08 -14.43
CA ILE A 9 7.30 -34.66 -13.06
C ILE A 9 7.77 -33.20 -13.05
N LYS A 10 8.60 -32.81 -14.01
CA LYS A 10 9.07 -31.44 -14.15
C LYS A 10 7.92 -30.48 -14.49
N LEU A 11 7.05 -30.84 -15.43
CA LEU A 11 5.87 -30.06 -15.77
C LEU A 11 4.93 -29.90 -14.56
N LEU A 12 4.69 -30.96 -13.78
CA LEU A 12 3.92 -30.88 -12.55
C LEU A 12 4.58 -30.00 -11.49
N GLN A 13 5.91 -30.06 -11.35
CA GLN A 13 6.63 -29.14 -10.46
C GLN A 13 6.47 -27.69 -10.89
N GLU A 14 6.56 -27.41 -12.19
CA GLU A 14 6.35 -26.07 -12.74
C GLU A 14 4.91 -25.59 -12.51
N GLU A 15 3.92 -26.45 -12.68
CA GLU A 15 2.52 -26.14 -12.42
C GLU A 15 2.25 -25.87 -10.93
N VAL A 16 2.81 -26.68 -10.02
CA VAL A 16 2.73 -26.45 -8.57
C VAL A 16 3.43 -25.15 -8.18
N ALA A 17 4.62 -24.88 -8.74
CA ALA A 17 5.34 -23.64 -8.48
C ALA A 17 4.55 -22.42 -8.97
N ALA A 18 3.90 -22.52 -10.13
CA ALA A 18 3.03 -21.48 -10.65
C ALA A 18 1.82 -21.23 -9.74
N GLN A 19 1.14 -22.29 -9.27
CA GLN A 19 0.02 -22.15 -8.33
C GLN A 19 0.43 -21.53 -7.00
N VAL A 20 1.57 -21.94 -6.43
CA VAL A 20 2.10 -21.35 -5.18
C VAL A 20 2.45 -19.88 -5.39
N SER A 21 3.05 -19.54 -6.54
CA SER A 21 3.37 -18.15 -6.89
C SER A 21 2.10 -17.30 -7.01
N GLU A 22 1.05 -17.81 -7.65
CA GLU A 22 -0.25 -17.13 -7.77
C GLU A 22 -0.88 -16.86 -6.40
N GLN A 23 -0.94 -17.88 -5.52
CA GLN A 23 -1.46 -17.72 -4.16
C GLN A 23 -0.65 -16.72 -3.33
N THR A 24 0.68 -16.74 -3.49
CA THR A 24 1.58 -15.78 -2.84
C THR A 24 1.31 -14.37 -3.35
N ASN A 25 1.18 -14.18 -4.66
CA ASN A 25 0.93 -12.87 -5.26
C ASN A 25 -0.42 -12.30 -4.81
N ASN A 26 -1.47 -13.13 -4.75
CA ASN A 26 -2.78 -12.73 -4.24
C ASN A 26 -2.73 -12.31 -2.75
N SER A 27 -1.95 -13.03 -1.95
CA SER A 27 -1.73 -12.69 -0.53
C SER A 27 -0.98 -11.36 -0.39
N LEU A 28 0.10 -11.18 -1.16
CA LEU A 28 0.87 -9.93 -1.19
C LEU A 28 0.06 -8.75 -1.69
N PHE A 29 -0.77 -8.95 -2.71
CA PHE A 29 -1.69 -7.93 -3.22
C PHE A 29 -2.65 -7.48 -2.12
N THR A 30 -3.27 -8.44 -1.42
CA THR A 30 -4.17 -8.14 -0.30
C THR A 30 -3.46 -7.35 0.81
N LEU A 31 -2.27 -7.79 1.21
CA LEU A 31 -1.46 -7.08 2.22
C LEU A 31 -1.12 -5.66 1.76
N THR A 32 -0.68 -5.49 0.51
CA THR A 32 -0.31 -4.19 -0.05
C THR A 32 -1.50 -3.24 -0.10
N VAL A 33 -2.67 -3.72 -0.52
CA VAL A 33 -3.92 -2.92 -0.52
C VAL A 33 -4.23 -2.45 0.89
N VAL A 34 -4.19 -3.34 1.89
CA VAL A 34 -4.42 -2.97 3.29
C VAL A 34 -3.39 -1.94 3.78
N THR A 35 -2.11 -2.11 3.46
CA THR A 35 -1.06 -1.15 3.85
C THR A 35 -1.27 0.22 3.21
N VAL A 36 -1.60 0.28 1.92
CA VAL A 36 -1.85 1.54 1.22
C VAL A 36 -3.06 2.27 1.80
N LEU A 37 -4.11 1.53 2.17
CA LEU A 37 -5.29 2.10 2.85
C LEU A 37 -4.99 2.56 4.28
N ALA A 38 -4.05 1.91 4.98
CA ALA A 38 -3.64 2.28 6.34
C ALA A 38 -2.58 3.40 6.38
N LEU A 39 -1.87 3.65 5.27
CA LEU A 39 -0.81 4.66 5.20
C LEU A 39 -1.29 6.07 5.60
N PRO A 40 -2.45 6.58 5.12
CA PRO A 40 -2.91 7.93 5.44
C PRO A 40 -3.21 8.10 6.92
N ILE A 41 -3.87 7.13 7.54
CA ILE A 41 -4.19 7.18 8.98
C ILE A 41 -2.93 7.06 9.84
N ASN A 42 -1.95 6.25 9.42
CA ASN A 42 -0.65 6.13 10.10
C ASN A 42 0.17 7.43 10.03
N ILE A 43 0.13 8.13 8.89
CA ILE A 43 0.79 9.44 8.76
C ILE A 43 0.12 10.48 9.67
N VAL A 44 -1.22 10.54 9.69
CA VAL A 44 -1.95 11.45 10.56
C VAL A 44 -1.66 11.14 12.03
N ALA A 45 -1.80 9.88 12.46
CA ALA A 45 -1.50 9.47 13.83
C ALA A 45 -0.03 9.70 14.22
N GLY A 46 0.91 9.46 13.30
CA GLY A 46 2.35 9.68 13.53
C GLY A 46 2.69 11.15 13.75
N LEU A 47 2.15 12.06 12.94
CA LEU A 47 2.37 13.51 13.10
C LEU A 47 1.78 14.05 14.42
N LEU A 48 0.70 13.45 14.90
CA LEU A 48 0.02 13.86 16.13
C LEU A 48 0.61 13.21 17.39
N GLY A 49 1.10 11.98 17.26
CA GLY A 49 1.67 11.18 18.35
C GLY A 49 3.15 11.45 18.60
N MET A 50 3.89 11.95 17.61
CA MET A 50 5.21 12.52 17.89
C MET A 50 4.99 13.75 18.77
N ASN A 51 5.62 13.78 19.94
CA ASN A 51 5.68 14.94 20.82
C ASN A 51 6.61 16.00 20.20
N VAL A 52 6.38 16.35 18.92
CA VAL A 52 7.07 17.42 18.21
C VAL A 52 6.66 18.73 18.86
N GLY A 53 7.44 19.13 19.87
CA GLY A 53 7.41 20.50 20.38
C GLY A 53 7.68 21.45 19.22
N GLY A 54 6.62 22.09 18.71
CA GLY A 54 6.69 22.95 17.54
C GLY A 54 5.87 22.47 16.34
N ILE A 55 4.60 22.13 16.55
CA ILE A 55 3.62 22.28 15.47
C ILE A 55 3.55 23.79 15.19
N PRO A 56 3.95 24.33 14.03
CA PRO A 56 3.59 25.70 13.68
C PRO A 56 2.07 25.72 13.59
N LEU A 57 1.39 26.32 14.59
CA LEU A 57 -0.06 26.28 14.93
C LEU A 57 -0.44 25.53 16.23
N ALA A 58 0.50 25.06 17.06
CA ALA A 58 0.19 24.43 18.36
C ALA A 58 -0.58 25.32 19.34
N GLN A 59 -0.52 26.65 19.19
CA GLN A 59 -1.24 27.61 20.02
C GLN A 59 -2.66 27.93 19.52
N GLU A 60 -3.05 27.51 18.32
CA GLU A 60 -4.35 27.80 17.73
C GLU A 60 -5.22 26.53 17.69
N PRO A 61 -6.47 26.54 18.20
CA PRO A 61 -7.35 25.36 18.20
C PRO A 61 -7.60 24.78 16.80
N HIS A 62 -7.34 25.54 15.74
CA HIS A 62 -7.51 25.14 14.35
C HIS A 62 -6.26 24.54 13.68
N GLY A 63 -5.10 24.50 14.34
CA GLY A 63 -3.83 24.02 13.75
C GLY A 63 -3.88 22.57 13.26
N PHE A 64 -4.55 21.71 14.02
CA PHE A 64 -4.81 20.32 13.66
C PHE A 64 -5.62 20.20 12.35
N ALA A 65 -6.70 20.98 12.23
CA ALA A 65 -7.59 20.95 11.08
C ALA A 65 -6.88 21.43 9.80
N VAL A 66 -5.96 22.40 9.92
CA VAL A 66 -5.15 22.88 8.80
C VAL A 66 -4.22 21.79 8.28
N ILE A 67 -3.51 21.08 9.16
CA ILE A 67 -2.58 20.02 8.75
C ILE A 67 -3.33 18.86 8.11
N VAL A 68 -4.45 18.42 8.71
CA VAL A 68 -5.32 17.40 8.13
C VAL A 68 -5.84 17.86 6.75
N GLY A 69 -6.24 19.14 6.63
CA GLY A 69 -6.67 19.73 5.36
C GLY A 69 -5.59 19.73 4.29
N VAL A 70 -4.34 20.06 4.63
CA VAL A 70 -3.20 20.06 3.69
C VAL A 70 -2.88 18.64 3.24
N VAL A 71 -2.81 17.67 4.16
CA VAL A 71 -2.54 16.27 3.81
C VAL A 71 -3.65 15.70 2.94
N ALA A 72 -4.91 15.98 3.27
CA ALA A 72 -6.06 15.57 2.48
C ALA A 72 -6.04 16.21 1.08
N ALA A 73 -5.72 17.50 0.98
CA ALA A 73 -5.63 18.21 -0.29
C ALA A 73 -4.51 17.66 -1.19
N VAL A 74 -3.31 17.42 -0.64
CA VAL A 74 -2.18 16.83 -1.38
C VAL A 74 -2.50 15.42 -1.84
N THR A 75 -3.13 14.61 -0.97
CA THR A 75 -3.54 13.24 -1.31
C THR A 75 -4.61 13.23 -2.40
N ALA A 76 -5.59 14.13 -2.33
CA ALA A 76 -6.63 14.28 -3.35
C ALA A 76 -6.07 14.78 -4.69
N LEU A 77 -5.13 15.73 -4.67
CA LEU A 77 -4.43 16.23 -5.86
C LEU A 77 -3.59 15.14 -6.53
N ALA A 78 -2.82 14.39 -5.73
CA ALA A 78 -2.02 13.28 -6.22
C ALA A 78 -2.90 12.17 -6.81
N GLY A 79 -4.01 11.84 -6.13
CA GLY A 79 -5.02 10.92 -6.62
C GLY A 79 -5.63 11.40 -7.94
N TRP A 80 -6.16 12.62 -7.98
CA TRP A 80 -6.75 13.21 -9.18
C TRP A 80 -5.77 13.25 -10.36
N TRP A 81 -4.51 13.64 -10.13
CA TRP A 81 -3.48 13.64 -11.16
C TRP A 81 -3.15 12.22 -11.67
N ALA A 82 -3.08 11.24 -10.77
CA ALA A 82 -2.84 9.85 -11.13
C ALA A 82 -4.00 9.24 -11.93
N PHE A 83 -5.25 9.55 -11.58
CA PHE A 83 -6.44 9.13 -12.33
C PHE A 83 -6.53 9.83 -13.69
N ARG A 84 -6.25 11.14 -13.77
CA ARG A 84 -6.24 11.90 -15.03
C ARG A 84 -5.16 11.47 -16.01
N LYS A 85 -4.15 10.72 -15.57
CA LYS A 85 -3.09 10.17 -16.43
C LYS A 85 -3.41 8.78 -16.97
N ARG A 86 -4.51 8.18 -16.50
CA ARG A 86 -5.01 6.87 -16.94
C ARG A 86 -6.17 6.99 -17.93
N ASP A 87 -6.82 8.15 -18.00
CA ASP A 87 -7.69 8.58 -19.12
C ASP A 87 -6.85 9.25 -20.22
#